data_AF-A0A535YR84-F1
#
_entry.id   AF-A0A535YR84-F1
#
_cell.length_a   1.000
_cell.length_b   1.000
_cell.length_c   1.000
_cell.angle_alpha   90.00
_cell.angle_beta   90.00
_cell.angle_gamma   90.00
#
_symmetry.space_group_name_H-M   'P 1'
#
loop_
_entity.id
_entity.type
_entity.pdbx_description
1 polymer ?
#
loop_
_entity_poly.entity_id
_entity_poly.type
_entity_poly.pdbx_seq_one_letter_code
_entity_poly.pdbx_strand_id
1 'polypeptide(L)'
;MKGRLGLAAAIATGIVVALAASASAGTLVQISSDPFSNPTSQHRTQVEPDTFAFGSTIVAAMQTGRFFSGGSTDIGWATSRDGGANWTHGFLPGITFYDNLGGSFPRVSDPSVAFDAKHGVW
;
A
#
# COMPACT_ATOMS: atom_id res chain seq x y z
N MET A 1 26.26 11.70 46.51
CA MET A 1 25.96 12.23 45.16
C MET A 1 26.32 11.27 44.02
N LYS A 2 27.42 10.51 44.11
CA LYS A 2 27.87 9.57 43.05
C LYS A 2 26.87 8.44 42.69
N GLY A 3 26.08 7.94 43.66
CA GLY A 3 25.08 6.88 43.39
C GLY A 3 23.81 7.35 42.66
N ARG A 4 23.46 8.65 42.74
CA ARG A 4 22.28 9.20 42.06
C ARG A 4 22.52 9.45 40.57
N LEU A 5 23.75 9.79 40.18
CA LEU A 5 24.13 9.95 38.76
C LEU A 5 24.22 8.61 38.01
N GLY A 6 24.70 7.54 38.67
CA GLY A 6 24.76 6.21 38.05
C GLY A 6 23.37 5.62 37.75
N LEU A 7 22.42 5.83 38.64
CA LEU A 7 21.04 5.37 38.46
C LEU A 7 20.31 6.13 37.33
N ALA A 8 20.53 7.45 37.24
CA ALA A 8 19.96 8.27 36.17
C ALA A 8 20.49 7.87 34.78
N ALA A 9 21.80 7.59 34.67
CA ALA A 9 22.41 7.13 33.42
C ALA A 9 21.91 5.74 32.99
N ALA A 10 21.73 4.82 33.94
CA ALA A 10 21.18 3.48 33.66
C ALA A 10 19.72 3.54 33.18
N ILE A 11 18.88 4.37 33.79
CA ILE A 11 17.48 4.58 33.37
C ILE A 11 17.41 5.18 31.96
N ALA A 12 18.21 6.23 31.69
CA ALA A 12 18.25 6.84 30.37
C ALA A 12 18.69 5.84 29.28
N THR A 13 19.69 5.01 29.58
CA THR A 13 20.16 3.97 28.64
C THR A 13 19.11 2.89 28.42
N GLY A 14 18.43 2.44 29.49
CA GLY A 14 17.33 1.47 29.38
C GLY A 14 16.15 1.98 28.55
N ILE A 15 15.81 3.27 28.69
CA ILE A 15 14.75 3.91 27.89
C ILE A 15 15.16 3.99 26.41
N VAL A 16 16.40 4.40 26.09
CA VAL A 16 16.87 4.47 24.70
C VAL A 16 16.90 3.09 24.04
N VAL A 17 17.33 2.05 24.74
CA VAL A 17 17.33 0.68 24.23
C VAL A 17 15.91 0.15 24.02
N ALA A 18 14.97 0.46 24.93
CA ALA A 18 13.56 0.08 24.78
C ALA A 18 12.88 0.79 23.60
N LEU A 19 13.15 2.08 23.37
CA LEU A 19 12.61 2.81 22.22
C LEU A 19 13.19 2.28 20.90
N ALA A 20 14.48 1.96 20.84
CA ALA A 20 15.10 1.36 19.66
C ALA A 20 14.54 -0.05 19.36
N ALA A 21 14.26 -0.85 20.40
CA ALA A 21 13.66 -2.18 20.26
C ALA A 21 12.16 -2.14 19.89
N SER A 22 11.47 -1.04 20.17
CA SER A 22 10.06 -0.84 19.77
C SER A 22 9.87 -0.49 18.30
N ALA A 23 10.95 -0.24 17.55
CA ALA A 23 10.92 -0.20 16.09
C ALA A 23 10.92 -1.63 15.53
N SER A 24 9.83 -2.38 15.79
CA SER A 24 9.54 -3.56 14.99
C SER A 24 9.20 -3.07 13.59
N ALA A 25 10.17 -3.16 12.67
CA ALA A 25 9.83 -3.22 11.26
C ALA A 25 8.96 -4.47 11.11
N GLY A 26 7.65 -4.29 10.98
CA GLY A 26 6.72 -5.39 10.76
C GLY A 26 7.20 -6.26 9.60
N THR A 27 6.81 -7.53 9.58
CA THR A 27 7.09 -8.41 8.44
C THR A 27 6.59 -7.75 7.16
N LEU A 28 7.45 -7.63 6.14
CA LEU A 28 7.04 -7.12 4.84
C LEU A 28 6.03 -8.08 4.23
N VAL A 29 4.84 -7.57 3.94
CA VAL A 29 3.77 -8.30 3.25
C VAL A 29 3.67 -7.78 1.84
N GLN A 30 3.76 -8.67 0.86
CA GLN A 30 3.45 -8.32 -0.51
C GLN A 30 1.92 -8.27 -0.68
N ILE A 31 1.38 -7.09 -0.96
CA ILE A 31 -0.08 -6.88 -1.05
C ILE A 31 -0.60 -6.93 -2.50
N SER A 32 0.29 -6.85 -3.49
CA SER A 32 -0.04 -6.94 -4.92
C SER A 32 1.21 -7.24 -5.76
N SER A 33 1.01 -7.66 -7.00
CA SER A 33 2.07 -7.81 -8.02
C SER A 33 1.47 -7.61 -9.40
N ASP A 34 2.13 -6.81 -10.21
CA ASP A 34 1.81 -6.64 -11.63
C ASP A 34 1.93 -7.97 -12.40
N PRO A 35 0.82 -8.51 -12.97
CA PRO A 35 0.83 -9.72 -13.77
C PRO A 35 0.93 -9.43 -15.29
N PHE A 36 0.88 -8.16 -15.70
CA PHE A 36 0.75 -7.80 -17.10
C PHE A 36 2.09 -7.90 -17.83
N SER A 37 2.02 -8.38 -19.07
CA SER A 37 3.17 -8.62 -19.93
C SER A 37 3.06 -7.89 -21.28
N ASN A 38 2.19 -6.88 -21.37
CA ASN A 38 1.98 -6.17 -22.62
C ASN A 38 3.28 -5.49 -23.09
N PRO A 39 3.61 -5.52 -24.39
CA PRO A 39 4.93 -5.08 -24.88
C PRO A 39 5.13 -3.56 -24.80
N THR A 40 4.06 -2.82 -24.57
CA THR A 40 4.02 -1.36 -24.60
C THR A 40 4.19 -0.71 -23.22
N SER A 41 4.08 -1.47 -22.13
CA SER A 41 4.29 -1.01 -20.76
C SER A 41 5.53 -1.62 -20.13
N GLN A 42 5.97 -1.02 -19.02
CA GLN A 42 6.91 -1.66 -18.11
C GLN A 42 6.20 -2.84 -17.42
N HIS A 43 6.93 -3.91 -17.16
CA HIS A 43 6.42 -5.09 -16.45
C HIS A 43 6.87 -5.05 -15.00
N ARG A 44 6.19 -5.80 -14.14
CA ARG A 44 6.54 -5.91 -12.71
C ARG A 44 6.58 -4.55 -12.02
N THR A 45 5.76 -3.62 -12.50
CA THR A 45 5.80 -2.22 -12.08
C THR A 45 4.46 -1.81 -11.47
N GLN A 46 4.52 -1.31 -10.24
CA GLN A 46 3.40 -0.66 -9.57
C GLN A 46 3.86 0.69 -9.03
N VAL A 47 3.15 1.75 -9.38
CA VAL A 47 3.55 3.14 -9.08
C VAL A 47 2.37 3.98 -8.64
N GLU A 48 2.68 5.18 -8.12
CA GLU A 48 1.71 6.23 -7.81
C GLU A 48 0.53 5.70 -6.96
N PRO A 49 0.81 5.03 -5.81
CA PRO A 49 -0.24 4.46 -4.98
C PRO A 49 -0.99 5.55 -4.20
N ASP A 50 -2.27 5.30 -3.98
CA ASP A 50 -3.04 5.97 -2.93
C ASP A 50 -3.57 4.96 -1.91
N THR A 51 -3.66 5.38 -0.65
CA THR A 51 -4.08 4.51 0.45
C THR A 51 -4.88 5.29 1.48
N PHE A 52 -5.94 4.67 1.98
CA PHE A 52 -6.75 5.23 3.06
C PHE A 52 -7.14 4.16 4.08
N ALA A 53 -7.26 4.56 5.34
CA ALA A 53 -7.61 3.67 6.44
C ALA A 53 -8.76 4.26 7.27
N PHE A 54 -9.72 3.41 7.63
CA PHE A 54 -10.80 3.72 8.56
C PHE A 54 -11.10 2.50 9.43
N GLY A 55 -10.96 2.66 10.75
CA GLY A 55 -11.00 1.52 11.69
C GLY A 55 -9.88 0.53 11.38
N SER A 56 -10.21 -0.76 11.31
CA SER A 56 -9.28 -1.83 10.91
C SER A 56 -9.22 -2.07 9.41
N THR A 57 -10.00 -1.35 8.61
CA THR A 57 -9.96 -1.48 7.15
C THR A 57 -8.92 -0.54 6.56
N ILE A 58 -8.06 -1.09 5.70
CA ILE A 58 -7.11 -0.36 4.88
C ILE A 58 -7.41 -0.70 3.43
N VAL A 59 -7.53 0.31 2.56
CA VAL A 59 -7.66 0.13 1.12
C VAL A 59 -6.53 0.88 0.43
N ALA A 60 -5.93 0.21 -0.53
CA ALA A 60 -4.84 0.73 -1.36
C ALA A 60 -5.22 0.54 -2.83
N ALA A 61 -4.86 1.52 -3.67
CA ALA A 61 -4.97 1.43 -5.12
C ALA A 61 -3.68 1.94 -5.77
N MET A 62 -3.28 1.35 -6.90
CA MET A 62 -2.02 1.68 -7.56
C MET A 62 -2.09 1.43 -9.06
N GLN A 63 -1.37 2.25 -9.82
CA GLN A 63 -1.15 1.98 -11.24
C GLN A 63 -0.32 0.70 -11.40
N THR A 64 -0.76 -0.19 -12.28
CA THR A 64 -0.10 -1.47 -12.58
C THR A 64 0.25 -1.57 -14.06
N GLY A 65 1.48 -1.94 -14.39
CA GLY A 65 1.96 -1.99 -15.77
C GLY A 65 2.10 -0.58 -16.36
N ARG A 66 2.99 0.23 -15.78
CA ARG A 66 3.19 1.65 -16.12
C ARG A 66 3.78 1.80 -17.53
N PHE A 67 3.13 2.59 -18.38
CA PHE A 67 3.68 2.92 -19.69
C PHE A 67 4.76 3.99 -19.58
N PHE A 68 5.77 3.95 -20.46
CA PHE A 68 6.82 4.98 -20.53
C PHE A 68 6.27 6.38 -20.85
N SER A 69 5.16 6.46 -21.59
CA SER A 69 4.57 7.73 -22.03
C SER A 69 3.42 8.26 -21.15
N GLY A 70 3.13 7.64 -20.00
CA GLY A 70 2.01 8.03 -19.13
C GLY A 70 0.92 6.96 -19.02
N GLY A 71 0.29 6.88 -17.85
CA GLY A 71 -0.78 5.94 -17.51
C GLY A 71 -0.30 4.49 -17.35
N SER A 72 -1.23 3.60 -17.03
CA SER A 72 -1.01 2.20 -16.70
C SER A 72 -1.95 1.27 -17.44
N THR A 73 -1.61 -0.02 -17.40
CA THR A 73 -2.40 -1.10 -17.97
C THR A 73 -3.72 -1.25 -17.23
N ASP A 74 -3.67 -1.15 -15.91
CA ASP A 74 -4.83 -1.21 -15.04
C ASP A 74 -4.56 -0.51 -13.70
N ILE A 75 -5.58 -0.39 -12.88
CA ILE A 75 -5.50 -0.07 -11.45
C ILE A 75 -5.59 -1.37 -10.66
N GLY A 76 -4.51 -1.67 -9.93
CA GLY A 76 -4.53 -2.69 -8.89
C GLY A 76 -5.19 -2.14 -7.63
N TRP A 77 -5.85 -2.99 -6.88
CA TRP A 77 -6.37 -2.69 -5.54
C TRP A 77 -5.90 -3.75 -4.54
N ALA A 78 -5.76 -3.35 -3.28
CA ALA A 78 -5.53 -4.25 -2.16
C ALA A 78 -6.32 -3.76 -0.94
N THR A 79 -6.93 -4.68 -0.21
CA THR A 79 -7.74 -4.39 0.98
C THR A 79 -7.36 -5.32 2.10
N SER A 80 -7.14 -4.73 3.28
CA SER A 80 -7.09 -5.44 4.56
C SER A 80 -8.29 -5.02 5.40
N ARG A 81 -8.84 -5.95 6.18
CA ARG A 81 -9.95 -5.71 7.13
C ARG A 81 -9.52 -5.87 8.59
N ASP A 82 -8.27 -6.24 8.83
CA ASP A 82 -7.71 -6.64 10.12
C ASP A 82 -6.43 -5.85 10.46
N GLY A 83 -6.36 -4.59 10.05
CA GLY A 83 -5.25 -3.69 10.39
C GLY A 83 -3.94 -4.01 9.67
N GLY A 84 -4.02 -4.65 8.50
CA GLY A 84 -2.88 -4.98 7.66
C GLY A 84 -2.30 -6.38 7.87
N ALA A 85 -2.94 -7.24 8.67
CA ALA A 85 -2.46 -8.59 8.93
C ALA A 85 -2.69 -9.54 7.73
N ASN A 86 -3.87 -9.47 7.10
CA ASN A 86 -4.20 -10.18 5.88
C ASN A 86 -4.68 -9.23 4.79
N TRP A 87 -4.38 -9.58 3.54
CA TRP A 87 -4.70 -8.77 2.36
C TRP A 87 -5.38 -9.60 1.29
N THR A 88 -6.45 -9.03 0.73
CA THR A 88 -7.05 -9.46 -0.53
C THR A 88 -6.74 -8.40 -1.58
N HIS A 89 -6.46 -8.80 -2.81
CA HIS A 89 -6.10 -7.87 -3.87
C HIS A 89 -6.63 -8.31 -5.23
N GLY A 90 -6.60 -7.39 -6.19
CA GLY A 90 -7.03 -7.64 -7.55
C GLY A 90 -6.77 -6.45 -8.45
N PHE A 91 -7.45 -6.44 -9.59
CA PHE A 91 -7.39 -5.38 -10.60
C PHE A 91 -8.81 -4.97 -10.97
N LEU A 92 -9.01 -3.71 -11.38
CA LEU A 92 -10.34 -3.19 -11.65
C LEU A 92 -10.86 -3.69 -13.02
N PRO A 93 -12.05 -4.30 -13.07
CA PRO A 93 -12.53 -4.90 -14.31
C PRO A 93 -13.13 -3.88 -15.28
N GLY A 94 -12.91 -4.10 -16.59
CA GLY A 94 -13.59 -3.42 -17.68
C GLY A 94 -13.15 -1.97 -17.92
N ILE A 95 -11.96 -1.58 -17.46
CA ILE A 95 -11.45 -0.22 -17.65
C ILE A 95 -10.71 -0.13 -18.98
N THR A 96 -9.63 -0.90 -19.12
CA THR A 96 -8.77 -0.83 -20.29
C THR A 96 -8.98 -2.03 -21.20
N PHE A 97 -8.56 -1.93 -22.45
CA PHE A 97 -8.64 -3.08 -23.35
C PHE A 97 -7.68 -4.24 -22.99
N TYR A 98 -6.87 -4.10 -21.92
CA TYR A 98 -5.93 -5.13 -21.47
C TYR A 98 -6.52 -6.11 -20.45
N ASP A 99 -7.64 -5.80 -19.81
CA ASP A 99 -8.22 -6.61 -18.73
C ASP A 99 -9.10 -7.79 -19.21
N ASN A 100 -9.14 -8.07 -20.53
CA ASN A 100 -9.96 -9.09 -21.19
C ASN A 100 -11.49 -9.00 -20.94
N LEU A 101 -11.97 -7.98 -20.23
CA LEU A 101 -13.37 -7.80 -19.87
C LEU A 101 -14.08 -6.73 -20.73
N GLY A 102 -13.43 -6.31 -21.82
CA GLY A 102 -14.03 -5.43 -22.82
C GLY A 102 -13.94 -3.94 -22.50
N GLY A 103 -12.98 -3.52 -21.65
CA GLY A 103 -12.68 -2.11 -21.46
C GLY A 103 -12.32 -1.40 -22.76
N SER A 104 -12.67 -0.12 -22.87
CA SER A 104 -12.47 0.68 -24.09
C SER A 104 -11.34 1.69 -23.98
N PHE A 105 -10.86 1.96 -22.77
CA PHE A 105 -9.83 2.96 -22.56
C PHE A 105 -8.44 2.40 -22.87
N PRO A 106 -7.55 3.20 -23.48
CA PRO A 106 -6.22 2.72 -23.77
C PRO A 106 -5.35 2.55 -22.52
N ARG A 107 -5.62 3.37 -21.48
CA ARG A 107 -4.84 3.49 -20.25
C ARG A 107 -5.73 4.05 -19.15
N VAL A 108 -5.31 3.85 -17.92
CA VAL A 108 -5.87 4.46 -16.71
C VAL A 108 -4.73 5.03 -15.86
N SER A 109 -4.98 5.98 -14.96
CA SER A 109 -3.93 6.61 -14.14
C SER A 109 -4.49 7.10 -12.81
N ASP A 110 -3.58 7.40 -11.89
CA ASP A 110 -3.79 8.24 -10.70
C ASP A 110 -5.03 7.87 -9.88
N PRO A 111 -5.13 6.61 -9.42
CA PRO A 111 -6.26 6.20 -8.61
C PRO A 111 -6.23 6.93 -7.26
N SER A 112 -7.41 7.20 -6.71
CA SER A 112 -7.55 7.66 -5.33
C SER A 112 -8.57 6.84 -4.57
N VAL A 113 -8.34 6.69 -3.27
CA VAL A 113 -9.16 5.92 -2.34
C VAL A 113 -9.68 6.86 -1.26
N ALA A 114 -10.98 6.82 -1.02
CA ALA A 114 -11.62 7.58 0.06
C ALA A 114 -12.59 6.67 0.83
N PHE A 115 -13.00 7.14 2.01
CA PHE A 115 -14.08 6.50 2.76
C PHE A 115 -15.12 7.57 3.13
N ASP A 116 -16.36 7.32 2.76
CA ASP A 116 -17.49 8.13 3.18
C ASP A 116 -18.00 7.64 4.55
N ALA A 117 -17.52 8.27 5.60
CA ALA A 117 -17.91 7.94 6.98
C ALA A 117 -19.40 8.17 7.28
N LYS A 118 -20.09 9.03 6.51
CA LYS A 118 -21.51 9.29 6.71
C LYS A 118 -22.36 8.12 6.23
N HIS A 119 -21.98 7.49 5.13
CA HIS A 119 -22.73 6.38 4.52
C HIS A 119 -22.10 5.01 4.73
N GLY A 120 -20.88 4.94 5.28
CA GLY A 120 -20.19 3.69 5.57
C GLY A 120 -19.68 2.96 4.33
N VAL A 121 -19.34 3.69 3.27
CA VAL A 121 -18.91 3.14 1.98
C VAL A 121 -17.49 3.58 1.61
N TRP A 122 -16.77 2.68 0.95
CA TRP A 122 -15.45 2.91 0.35
C TRP A 122 -15.63 3.24 -1.13
#